data_AF-A0A7J7Z8N5-F1
#
_entry.id   AF-A0A7J7Z8N5-F1
#
_cell.length_a   1.000
_cell.length_b   1.000
_cell.length_c   1.000
_cell.angle_alpha   90.00
_cell.angle_beta   90.00
_cell.angle_gamma   90.00
#
_symmetry.space_group_name_H-M   'P 1'
#
loop_
_entity.id
_entity.type
_entity.pdbx_description
1 polymer ?
#
loop_
_entity_poly.entity_id
_entity_poly.type
_entity_poly.pdbx_seq_one_letter_code
_entity_poly.pdbx_strand_id
1 'polypeptide(L)'
;MSVWLPGPDESLPSSNCAIRVGDKVPYDICRPDHSVLTLQLPVTASVREVMAALAQEDGWTKGQVLVKVNSAGDAIGLQPDARGVATSLGLNERLFVVNPQEVHELTPHPEQLGPTVSSAEGLDLVSAKDLAVQLTDHDWNLFNSIHQVELIHYVLGPQHLRDVTTANLERFMRRFNELQYWVATELCLCPVPGPRAQLLRKFIKLAAHLKEQKNLNSFFAVMFGLSNSAISRLAHTWERLPHKVRKLYSALERLLDPSWNHRVYRLALTKLSPPVIPFMPLLLKDMTFIHEGNHTLVENLINFEKMRMMARAVRMLHHCRSHSNVPLSPLRSRVSHLHEDSQAARVSTCSEQSLSTRSPASTWAYVQQLKVIDNQRELSRLSRELEP
;
A
#
# COMPACT_ATOMS: atom_id res chain seq x y z
N MET A 1 -41.68 -19.17 2.43
CA MET A 1 -40.22 -19.36 2.64
C MET A 1 -39.55 -18.07 2.26
N SER A 2 -39.02 -17.38 3.26
CA SER A 2 -38.71 -15.95 3.21
C SER A 2 -37.40 -15.68 2.48
N VAL A 3 -37.49 -14.79 1.50
CA VAL A 3 -36.40 -14.21 0.72
C VAL A 3 -35.57 -13.30 1.61
N TRP A 4 -34.28 -13.58 1.75
CA TRP A 4 -33.33 -12.71 2.43
C TRP A 4 -32.77 -11.70 1.40
N LEU A 5 -33.18 -10.44 1.53
CA LEU A 5 -32.52 -9.29 0.92
C LEU A 5 -31.38 -8.83 1.86
N PRO A 6 -30.16 -8.54 1.38
CA PRO A 6 -29.16 -7.88 2.20
C PRO A 6 -29.55 -6.41 2.41
N GLY A 7 -29.41 -5.92 3.65
CA GLY A 7 -29.65 -4.53 4.02
C GLY A 7 -28.51 -3.58 3.63
N PRO A 8 -28.72 -2.27 3.71
CA PRO A 8 -27.75 -1.24 3.34
C PRO A 8 -26.74 -1.02 4.47
N ASP A 9 -25.88 -2.01 4.74
CA ASP A 9 -24.66 -1.84 5.56
C ASP A 9 -23.72 -3.04 5.37
N GLU A 10 -23.33 -3.36 4.13
CA GLU A 10 -22.23 -4.31 3.89
C GLU A 10 -20.90 -3.56 3.92
N SER A 11 -20.26 -3.60 5.09
CA SER A 11 -18.86 -3.27 5.26
C SER A 11 -18.02 -4.02 4.23
N LEU A 12 -17.11 -3.29 3.55
CA LEU A 12 -16.03 -3.84 2.73
C LEU A 12 -15.51 -5.17 3.29
N PRO A 13 -15.16 -6.18 2.46
CA PRO A 13 -14.53 -7.38 2.97
C PRO A 13 -13.36 -6.97 3.85
N SER A 14 -13.42 -7.37 5.13
CA SER A 14 -12.43 -6.97 6.13
C SER A 14 -11.03 -7.06 5.56
N SER A 15 -10.17 -6.09 5.86
CA SER A 15 -8.80 -5.97 5.33
C SER A 15 -7.92 -7.23 5.52
N ASN A 16 -8.42 -8.22 6.26
CA ASN A 16 -7.81 -9.51 6.56
C ASN A 16 -8.15 -10.63 5.56
N CYS A 17 -9.08 -10.44 4.61
CA CYS A 17 -9.42 -11.49 3.64
C CYS A 17 -8.70 -11.30 2.30
N ALA A 18 -8.29 -12.42 1.69
CA ALA A 18 -7.78 -12.47 0.33
C ALA A 18 -8.94 -12.30 -0.67
N ILE A 19 -8.79 -11.37 -1.60
CA ILE A 19 -9.77 -11.08 -2.65
C ILE A 19 -9.73 -12.22 -3.66
N ARG A 20 -10.88 -12.82 -3.96
CA ARG A 20 -11.05 -13.93 -4.90
C ARG A 20 -11.71 -13.44 -6.19
N VAL A 21 -11.51 -14.20 -7.27
CA VAL A 21 -12.02 -13.88 -8.61
C VAL A 21 -13.55 -13.71 -8.66
N GLY A 22 -14.29 -14.45 -7.82
CA GLY A 22 -15.74 -14.37 -7.75
C GLY A 22 -16.29 -13.30 -6.82
N ASP A 23 -15.42 -12.61 -6.07
CA ASP A 23 -15.86 -11.58 -5.12
C ASP A 23 -16.36 -10.35 -5.89
N LYS A 24 -17.42 -9.73 -5.35
CA LYS A 24 -17.87 -8.41 -5.80
C LYS A 24 -17.16 -7.34 -5.00
N VAL A 25 -16.78 -6.26 -5.68
CA VAL A 25 -16.14 -5.09 -5.08
C VAL A 25 -16.88 -3.83 -5.50
N PRO A 26 -16.85 -2.76 -4.68
CA PRO A 26 -17.41 -1.48 -5.07
C PRO A 26 -16.60 -0.86 -6.22
N TYR A 27 -17.31 -0.37 -7.22
CA TYR A 27 -16.81 0.50 -8.27
C TYR A 27 -17.42 1.88 -8.03
N ASP A 28 -16.66 2.75 -7.36
CA ASP A 28 -17.03 4.15 -7.15
C ASP A 28 -16.68 4.96 -8.40
N ILE A 29 -17.71 5.42 -9.10
CA ILE A 29 -17.61 6.08 -10.40
C ILE A 29 -18.13 7.51 -10.25
N CYS A 30 -17.22 8.46 -10.41
CA CYS A 30 -17.52 9.88 -10.33
C CYS A 30 -18.13 10.39 -11.64
N ARG A 31 -19.03 11.37 -11.51
CA ARG A 31 -19.49 12.22 -12.62
C ARG A 31 -18.69 13.54 -12.68
N PRO A 32 -18.81 14.32 -13.77
CA PRO A 32 -18.16 15.63 -13.87
C PRO A 32 -18.57 16.61 -12.76
N ASP A 33 -19.77 16.46 -12.19
CA ASP A 33 -20.27 17.24 -11.05
C ASP A 33 -19.81 16.72 -9.68
N HIS A 34 -18.89 15.75 -9.66
CA HIS A 34 -18.35 15.08 -8.48
C HIS A 34 -19.34 14.21 -7.70
N SER A 35 -20.56 14.01 -8.19
CA SER A 35 -21.43 12.97 -7.64
C SER A 35 -20.86 11.57 -7.90
N VAL A 36 -21.06 10.65 -6.95
CA VAL A 36 -20.50 9.29 -6.98
C VAL A 36 -21.62 8.27 -7.13
N LEU A 37 -21.47 7.39 -8.12
CA LEU A 37 -22.28 6.19 -8.29
C LEU A 37 -21.45 4.99 -7.88
N THR A 38 -21.99 4.13 -7.01
CA THR A 38 -21.29 2.92 -6.56
C THR A 38 -21.98 1.69 -7.11
N LEU A 39 -21.29 0.94 -7.96
CA LEU A 39 -21.75 -0.35 -8.47
C LEU A 39 -21.07 -1.52 -7.75
N GLN A 40 -21.80 -2.61 -7.49
CA GLN A 40 -21.23 -3.85 -6.95
C GLN A 40 -21.00 -4.86 -8.07
N LEU A 41 -19.77 -4.94 -8.56
CA LEU A 41 -19.40 -5.75 -9.73
C LEU A 41 -18.29 -6.75 -9.37
N PRO A 42 -18.16 -7.87 -10.13
CA PRO A 42 -17.05 -8.79 -9.96
C PRO A 42 -15.69 -8.07 -9.99
N VAL A 43 -14.74 -8.53 -9.20
CA VAL A 43 -13.37 -7.96 -9.18
C VAL A 43 -12.70 -7.98 -10.55
N THR A 44 -13.08 -8.91 -11.43
CA THR A 44 -12.55 -9.06 -12.79
C THR A 44 -13.40 -8.37 -13.85
N ALA A 45 -14.42 -7.58 -13.48
CA ALA A 45 -15.29 -6.89 -14.42
C ALA A 45 -14.48 -6.07 -15.41
N SER A 46 -14.85 -6.20 -16.68
CA SER A 46 -14.33 -5.41 -17.79
C SER A 46 -14.97 -4.03 -17.82
N VAL A 47 -14.29 -3.06 -18.42
CA VAL A 47 -14.87 -1.72 -18.66
C VAL A 47 -16.20 -1.81 -19.41
N ARG A 48 -16.34 -2.74 -20.36
CA ARG A 48 -17.61 -2.98 -21.06
C ARG A 48 -18.73 -3.42 -20.12
N GLU A 49 -18.44 -4.32 -19.17
CA GLU A 49 -19.41 -4.76 -18.17
C GLU A 49 -19.76 -3.65 -17.18
N VAL A 50 -18.77 -2.83 -16.78
CA VAL A 50 -18.99 -1.64 -15.94
C VAL A 50 -19.92 -0.64 -16.64
N MET A 51 -19.64 -0.30 -17.89
CA MET A 51 -20.47 0.63 -18.68
C MET A 51 -21.87 0.07 -18.95
N ALA A 52 -22.00 -1.25 -19.17
CA ALA A 52 -23.29 -1.89 -19.34
C ALA A 52 -24.13 -1.86 -18.05
N ALA A 53 -23.52 -2.03 -16.89
CA ALA A 53 -24.19 -1.91 -15.60
C ALA A 53 -24.62 -0.46 -15.33
N LEU A 54 -23.77 0.52 -15.62
CA LEU A 54 -24.12 1.95 -15.53
C LEU A 54 -25.33 2.31 -16.42
N ALA A 55 -25.41 1.74 -17.63
CA ALA A 55 -26.52 1.99 -18.55
C ALA A 55 -27.87 1.43 -18.08
N GLN A 56 -27.87 0.48 -17.15
CA GLN A 56 -29.10 -0.05 -16.56
C GLN A 56 -29.60 0.83 -15.41
N GLU A 57 -28.69 1.45 -14.66
CA GLU A 57 -29.05 2.34 -13.55
C GLU A 57 -29.35 3.76 -14.02
N ASP A 58 -28.67 4.21 -15.08
CA ASP A 58 -28.80 5.56 -15.60
C ASP A 58 -28.77 5.58 -17.14
N GLY A 59 -29.88 6.01 -17.75
CA GLY A 59 -30.02 6.15 -19.21
C GLY A 59 -29.07 7.18 -19.83
N TRP A 60 -28.34 7.93 -18.99
CA TRP A 60 -27.35 8.95 -19.36
C TRP A 60 -26.08 8.41 -20.02
N THR A 61 -25.76 7.11 -19.87
CA THR A 61 -24.42 6.57 -20.22
C THR A 61 -24.21 6.15 -21.68
N LYS A 62 -25.19 6.39 -22.57
CA LYS A 62 -25.03 6.11 -24.01
C LYS A 62 -24.00 7.06 -24.63
N GLY A 63 -22.90 6.48 -25.14
CA GLY A 63 -21.83 7.23 -25.81
C GLY A 63 -20.75 7.79 -24.87
N GLN A 64 -20.85 7.47 -23.57
CA GLN A 64 -19.86 7.87 -22.58
C GLN A 64 -18.67 6.92 -22.52
N VAL A 65 -17.59 7.40 -21.93
CA VAL A 65 -16.37 6.62 -21.72
C VAL A 65 -16.01 6.61 -20.24
N LEU A 66 -15.46 5.48 -19.81
CA LEU A 66 -14.84 5.36 -18.51
C LEU A 66 -13.39 5.82 -18.60
N VAL A 67 -13.03 6.79 -17.77
CA VAL A 67 -11.67 7.31 -17.65
C VAL A 67 -11.19 7.14 -16.22
N LYS A 68 -9.87 7.03 -16.02
CA LYS A 68 -9.26 7.23 -14.71
C LYS A 68 -8.66 8.62 -14.64
N VAL A 69 -8.87 9.31 -13.52
CA VAL A 69 -8.33 10.65 -13.28
C VAL A 69 -7.42 10.57 -12.05
N ASN A 70 -6.20 11.11 -12.14
CA ASN A 70 -5.27 11.18 -11.01
C ASN A 70 -5.42 12.48 -10.21
N SER A 71 -4.71 12.60 -9.08
CA SER A 71 -4.72 13.80 -8.22
C SER A 71 -4.07 15.05 -8.85
N ALA A 72 -3.43 14.92 -10.01
CA ALA A 72 -2.90 16.04 -10.80
C ALA A 72 -3.90 16.54 -11.86
N GLY A 73 -5.01 15.84 -12.08
CA GLY A 73 -6.00 16.16 -13.11
C GLY A 73 -5.75 15.48 -14.46
N ASP A 74 -4.72 14.63 -14.57
CA ASP A 74 -4.51 13.87 -15.80
C ASP A 74 -5.58 12.78 -15.92
N ALA A 75 -6.29 12.79 -17.05
CA ALA A 75 -7.32 11.82 -17.38
C ALA A 75 -6.85 10.84 -18.45
N ILE A 76 -7.06 9.53 -18.23
CA ILE A 76 -6.69 8.47 -19.17
C ILE A 76 -7.93 7.61 -19.46
N GLY A 77 -8.31 7.51 -20.73
CA GLY A 77 -9.38 6.63 -21.19
C GLY A 77 -9.04 5.16 -21.01
N LEU A 78 -10.00 4.39 -20.49
CA LEU A 78 -9.83 2.95 -20.26
C LEU A 78 -10.35 2.16 -21.45
N GLN A 79 -9.59 1.14 -21.86
CA GLN A 79 -9.97 0.28 -22.98
C GLN A 79 -11.18 -0.60 -22.61
N PRO A 80 -12.13 -0.85 -23.53
CA PRO A 80 -13.35 -1.61 -23.22
C PRO A 80 -13.11 -3.02 -22.65
N ASP A 81 -12.03 -3.68 -23.07
CA ASP A 81 -11.67 -5.03 -22.64
C ASP A 81 -10.73 -5.06 -21.42
N ALA A 82 -10.31 -3.89 -20.91
CA ALA A 82 -9.53 -3.81 -19.68
C ALA A 82 -10.37 -4.30 -18.48
N ARG A 83 -9.76 -5.06 -17.58
CA ARG A 83 -10.42 -5.75 -16.46
C ARG A 83 -9.84 -5.35 -15.11
N GLY A 84 -10.65 -5.45 -14.06
CA GLY A 84 -10.21 -5.18 -12.69
C GLY A 84 -9.78 -3.74 -12.45
N VAL A 85 -10.36 -2.81 -13.21
CA VAL A 85 -9.93 -1.40 -13.22
C VAL A 85 -10.09 -0.73 -11.85
N ALA A 86 -11.03 -1.18 -11.02
CA ALA A 86 -11.21 -0.68 -9.65
C ALA A 86 -10.07 -1.08 -8.70
N THR A 87 -9.52 -2.29 -8.82
CA THR A 87 -8.42 -2.73 -7.96
C THR A 87 -7.06 -2.21 -8.40
N SER A 88 -6.95 -1.87 -9.69
CA SER A 88 -5.70 -1.37 -10.30
C SER A 88 -5.48 0.15 -10.17
N LEU A 89 -6.38 0.88 -9.50
CA LEU A 89 -6.25 2.33 -9.33
C LEU A 89 -5.00 2.70 -8.51
N GLY A 90 -4.32 3.76 -8.94
CA GLY A 90 -3.31 4.47 -8.15
C GLY A 90 -3.91 5.10 -6.87
N LEU A 91 -3.05 5.57 -5.96
CA LEU A 91 -3.44 5.98 -4.60
C LEU A 91 -4.66 6.89 -4.55
N ASN A 92 -4.58 8.06 -5.20
CA ASN A 92 -5.70 8.98 -5.27
C ASN A 92 -6.28 9.03 -6.68
N GLU A 93 -6.25 7.93 -7.43
CA GLU A 93 -6.98 7.83 -8.70
C GLU A 93 -8.45 7.49 -8.44
N ARG A 94 -9.33 8.05 -9.27
CA ARG A 94 -10.78 7.78 -9.27
C ARG A 94 -11.23 7.45 -10.69
N LEU A 95 -12.27 6.63 -10.79
CA LEU A 95 -12.94 6.37 -12.06
C LEU A 95 -13.96 7.48 -12.31
N PHE A 96 -14.02 7.98 -13.53
CA PHE A 96 -15.02 8.93 -13.99
C PHE A 96 -15.73 8.39 -15.22
N VAL A 97 -17.04 8.65 -15.28
CA VAL A 97 -17.82 8.47 -16.50
C VAL A 97 -18.13 9.84 -17.09
N VAL A 98 -17.74 10.05 -18.35
CA VAL A 98 -17.80 11.37 -18.99
C VAL A 98 -18.06 11.23 -20.49
N ASN A 99 -18.59 12.29 -21.11
CA ASN A 99 -18.62 12.38 -22.56
C ASN A 99 -17.19 12.51 -23.10
N PRO A 100 -16.81 11.80 -24.19
CA PRO A 100 -15.46 11.87 -24.75
C PRO A 100 -14.99 13.30 -25.08
N GLN A 101 -15.92 14.18 -25.42
CA GLN A 101 -15.65 15.59 -25.77
C GLN A 101 -15.32 16.43 -24.54
N GLU A 102 -15.79 16.05 -23.35
CA GLU A 102 -15.68 16.80 -22.09
C GLU A 102 -14.55 16.29 -21.19
N VAL A 103 -13.79 15.27 -21.63
CA VAL A 103 -12.68 14.69 -20.83
C VAL A 103 -11.67 15.74 -20.38
N HIS A 104 -11.42 16.75 -21.21
CA HIS A 104 -10.49 17.85 -20.94
C HIS A 104 -11.01 18.87 -19.91
N GLU A 105 -12.30 18.83 -19.58
CA GLU A 105 -12.94 19.69 -18.57
C GLU A 105 -12.96 19.05 -17.18
N LEU A 106 -12.61 17.76 -17.08
CA LEU A 106 -12.59 17.05 -15.81
C LEU A 106 -11.59 17.65 -14.83
N THR A 107 -12.02 17.73 -13.58
CA THR A 107 -11.16 18.12 -12.46
C THR A 107 -11.12 16.99 -11.44
N PRO A 108 -10.00 16.81 -10.71
CA PRO A 108 -9.94 15.84 -9.63
C PRO A 108 -11.05 16.08 -8.61
N HIS A 109 -11.65 14.99 -8.14
CA HIS A 109 -12.56 15.01 -7.00
C HIS A 109 -11.82 15.55 -5.76
N PRO A 110 -12.45 16.36 -4.87
CA PRO A 110 -11.78 16.97 -3.72
C PRO A 110 -11.01 15.97 -2.83
N GLU A 111 -11.55 14.76 -2.65
CA GLU A 111 -10.87 13.70 -1.88
C GLU A 111 -9.55 13.22 -2.51
N GLN A 112 -9.35 13.40 -3.83
CA GLN A 112 -8.11 13.01 -4.51
C GLN A 112 -6.94 13.94 -4.17
N LEU A 113 -7.22 15.14 -3.67
CA LEU A 113 -6.19 16.12 -3.32
C LEU A 113 -5.42 15.73 -2.05
N GLY A 114 -5.92 14.77 -1.30
CA GLY A 114 -5.31 14.31 -0.05
C GLY A 114 -5.60 15.24 1.14
N PRO A 115 -4.96 14.98 2.29
CA PRO A 115 -5.19 15.76 3.50
C PRO A 115 -4.55 17.15 3.43
N THR A 116 -5.21 18.14 4.03
CA THR A 116 -4.70 19.51 4.21
C THR A 116 -4.09 19.75 5.59
N VAL A 117 -4.32 18.85 6.54
CA VAL A 117 -3.84 18.92 7.93
C VAL A 117 -3.02 17.69 8.26
N SER A 118 -1.90 17.90 8.96
CA SER A 118 -1.05 16.80 9.44
C SER A 118 -1.74 16.01 10.56
N SER A 119 -1.43 14.72 10.63
CA SER A 119 -1.83 13.85 11.73
C SER A 119 -0.73 13.68 12.80
N ALA A 120 0.31 14.53 12.78
CA ALA A 120 1.49 14.42 13.64
C ALA A 120 1.17 14.27 15.13
N GLU A 121 0.11 14.93 15.62
CA GLU A 121 -0.35 14.80 17.01
C GLU A 121 -0.72 13.35 17.38
N GLY A 122 -1.39 12.63 16.47
CA GLY A 122 -1.72 11.22 16.67
C GLY A 122 -0.48 10.33 16.55
N LEU A 123 0.45 10.69 15.66
CA LEU A 123 1.70 9.97 15.53
C LEU A 123 2.55 10.08 16.78
N ASP A 124 2.67 11.26 17.40
CA ASP A 124 3.50 11.51 18.58
C ASP A 124 3.16 10.58 19.76
N LEU A 125 1.91 10.15 19.88
CA LEU A 125 1.43 9.23 20.91
C LEU A 125 1.90 7.77 20.72
N VAL A 126 2.38 7.39 19.52
CA VAL A 126 2.81 6.02 19.22
C VAL A 126 4.32 5.94 19.08
N SER A 127 4.97 4.95 19.68
CA SER A 127 6.40 4.76 19.50
C SER A 127 6.72 4.28 18.07
N ALA A 128 7.91 4.61 17.55
CA ALA A 128 8.34 4.12 16.24
C ALA A 128 8.41 2.59 16.16
N LYS A 129 8.62 1.92 17.30
CA LYS A 129 8.66 0.46 17.40
C LYS A 129 7.26 -0.14 17.28
N ASP A 130 6.28 0.40 18.01
CA ASP A 130 4.91 -0.11 17.98
C ASP A 130 4.28 0.14 16.62
N LEU A 131 4.56 1.30 16.02
CA LEU A 131 4.19 1.58 14.63
C LEU A 131 4.80 0.56 13.65
N ALA A 132 6.09 0.19 13.82
CA ALA A 132 6.73 -0.83 12.99
C ALA A 132 6.07 -2.21 13.13
N VAL A 133 5.71 -2.61 14.37
CA VAL A 133 4.97 -3.86 14.63
C VAL A 133 3.66 -3.86 13.87
N GLN A 134 2.84 -2.81 13.99
CA GLN A 134 1.54 -2.75 13.34
C GLN A 134 1.62 -2.72 11.81
N LEU A 135 2.55 -1.93 11.26
CA LEU A 135 2.80 -1.94 9.82
C LEU A 135 3.20 -3.34 9.35
N THR A 136 4.10 -4.01 10.07
CA THR A 136 4.56 -5.35 9.73
C THR A 136 3.44 -6.38 9.83
N ASP A 137 2.60 -6.34 10.86
CA ASP A 137 1.46 -7.25 11.00
C ASP A 137 0.46 -7.07 9.85
N HIS A 138 0.14 -5.81 9.51
CA HIS A 138 -0.73 -5.50 8.38
C HIS A 138 -0.13 -5.95 7.04
N ASP A 139 1.15 -5.65 6.81
CA ASP A 139 1.84 -6.03 5.59
C ASP A 139 1.96 -7.55 5.44
N TRP A 140 2.11 -8.29 6.54
CA TRP A 140 2.05 -9.76 6.51
C TRP A 140 0.68 -10.28 6.06
N ASN A 141 -0.41 -9.67 6.52
CA ASN A 141 -1.76 -10.06 6.07
C ASN A 141 -1.95 -9.84 4.57
N LEU A 142 -1.55 -8.66 4.07
CA LEU A 142 -1.58 -8.35 2.65
C LEU A 142 -0.66 -9.27 1.85
N PHE A 143 0.58 -9.46 2.32
CA PHE A 143 1.58 -10.29 1.65
C PHE A 143 1.13 -11.76 1.57
N ASN A 144 0.53 -12.30 2.63
CA ASN A 144 0.01 -13.67 2.66
C ASN A 144 -1.22 -13.87 1.77
N SER A 145 -1.97 -12.79 1.48
CA SER A 145 -3.13 -12.82 0.58
C SER A 145 -2.74 -13.02 -0.89
N ILE A 146 -1.49 -12.70 -1.27
CA ILE A 146 -1.05 -12.77 -2.67
C ILE A 146 -0.85 -14.23 -3.07
N HIS A 147 -1.63 -14.69 -4.05
CA HIS A 147 -1.43 -15.98 -4.69
C HIS A 147 -0.28 -15.93 -5.72
N GLN A 148 0.47 -17.02 -5.87
CA GLN A 148 1.64 -17.08 -6.77
C GLN A 148 1.29 -16.80 -8.24
N VAL A 149 0.10 -17.20 -8.66
CA VAL A 149 -0.42 -16.96 -10.02
C VAL A 149 -0.61 -15.47 -10.30
N GLU A 150 -0.85 -14.63 -9.27
CA GLU A 150 -0.98 -13.18 -9.45
C GLU A 150 0.32 -12.57 -9.95
N LEU A 151 1.49 -13.03 -9.47
CA LEU A 151 2.79 -12.54 -9.94
C LEU A 151 3.02 -12.89 -11.41
N ILE A 152 2.61 -14.10 -11.82
CA ILE A 152 2.71 -14.53 -13.22
C ILE A 152 1.77 -13.69 -14.07
N HIS A 153 0.51 -13.56 -13.67
CA HIS A 153 -0.49 -12.81 -14.43
C HIS A 153 -0.12 -11.34 -14.57
N TYR A 154 0.36 -10.71 -13.50
CA TYR A 154 0.81 -9.31 -13.51
C TYR A 154 1.91 -9.07 -14.54
N VAL A 155 2.85 -10.00 -14.66
CA VAL A 155 4.01 -9.89 -15.56
C VAL A 155 3.68 -10.23 -17.01
N LEU A 156 2.77 -11.19 -17.25
CA LEU A 156 2.30 -11.51 -18.61
C LEU A 156 1.30 -10.46 -19.14
N GLY A 157 0.63 -9.74 -18.25
CA GLY A 157 -0.39 -8.75 -18.57
C GLY A 157 -1.80 -9.36 -18.78
N PRO A 158 -2.84 -8.49 -18.80
CA PRO A 158 -4.26 -8.87 -18.65
C PRO A 158 -4.83 -9.77 -19.76
N GLN A 159 -4.15 -9.83 -20.91
CA GLN A 159 -4.63 -10.49 -22.13
C GLN A 159 -4.59 -12.02 -22.04
N HIS A 160 -3.87 -12.58 -21.05
CA HIS A 160 -3.48 -13.99 -21.07
C HIS A 160 -4.33 -14.90 -20.17
N LEU A 161 -4.98 -14.39 -19.10
CA LEU A 161 -5.75 -15.22 -18.16
C LEU A 161 -7.06 -14.52 -17.74
N ARG A 162 -8.20 -14.99 -18.25
CA ARG A 162 -9.51 -14.37 -17.99
C ARG A 162 -10.04 -14.61 -16.57
N ASP A 163 -9.68 -15.73 -15.95
CA ASP A 163 -10.23 -16.14 -14.66
C ASP A 163 -9.23 -15.93 -13.50
N VAL A 164 -8.38 -14.91 -13.62
CA VAL A 164 -7.38 -14.55 -12.62
C VAL A 164 -7.46 -13.07 -12.32
N THR A 165 -7.45 -12.71 -11.05
CA THR A 165 -7.31 -11.33 -10.57
C THR A 165 -5.91 -11.11 -10.00
N THR A 166 -5.38 -9.90 -10.16
CA THR A 166 -4.14 -9.42 -9.53
C THR A 166 -4.41 -8.55 -8.30
N ALA A 167 -5.66 -8.52 -7.82
CA ALA A 167 -6.12 -7.57 -6.81
C ALA A 167 -5.32 -7.63 -5.49
N ASN A 168 -4.87 -8.80 -5.02
CA ASN A 168 -4.11 -8.86 -3.77
C ASN A 168 -2.68 -8.34 -3.98
N LEU A 169 -2.06 -8.66 -5.11
CA LEU A 169 -0.76 -8.11 -5.49
C LEU A 169 -0.83 -6.59 -5.67
N GLU A 170 -1.84 -6.09 -6.39
CA GLU A 170 -2.08 -4.65 -6.59
C GLU A 170 -2.33 -3.94 -5.25
N ARG A 171 -3.13 -4.53 -4.35
CA ARG A 171 -3.34 -4.03 -2.99
C ARG A 171 -2.03 -3.94 -2.21
N PHE A 172 -1.15 -4.93 -2.30
CA PHE A 172 0.15 -4.89 -1.63
C PHE A 172 1.12 -3.86 -2.24
N MET A 173 1.11 -3.70 -3.57
CA MET A 173 1.92 -2.68 -4.26
C MET A 173 1.40 -1.26 -3.99
N ARG A 174 0.08 -1.10 -3.91
CA ARG A 174 -0.57 0.14 -3.49
C ARG A 174 -0.15 0.52 -2.07
N ARG A 175 -0.10 -0.44 -1.13
CA ARG A 175 0.38 -0.23 0.23
C ARG A 175 1.83 0.29 0.29
N PHE A 176 2.70 -0.21 -0.58
CA PHE A 176 4.08 0.31 -0.69
C PHE A 176 4.09 1.80 -1.03
N ASN A 177 3.33 2.21 -2.05
CA ASN A 177 3.25 3.61 -2.45
C ASN A 177 2.57 4.46 -1.37
N GLU A 178 1.50 3.95 -0.75
CA GLU A 178 0.78 4.62 0.33
C GLU A 178 1.75 4.98 1.46
N LEU A 179 2.56 4.03 1.93
CA LEU A 179 3.52 4.27 3.00
C LEU A 179 4.64 5.25 2.58
N GLN A 180 5.10 5.18 1.33
CA GLN A 180 6.08 6.11 0.78
C GLN A 180 5.56 7.56 0.78
N TYR A 181 4.36 7.77 0.24
CA TYR A 181 3.75 9.09 0.15
C TYR A 181 3.25 9.61 1.49
N TRP A 182 2.86 8.73 2.41
CA TRP A 182 2.50 9.10 3.77
C TRP A 182 3.65 9.78 4.51
N VAL A 183 4.87 9.23 4.42
CA VAL A 183 6.07 9.85 5.01
C VAL A 183 6.27 11.27 4.48
N ALA A 184 6.18 11.45 3.16
CA ALA A 184 6.34 12.76 2.54
C ALA A 184 5.20 13.72 2.93
N THR A 185 3.96 13.24 2.96
CA THR A 185 2.77 14.01 3.32
C THR A 185 2.89 14.56 4.74
N GLU A 186 3.17 13.70 5.72
CA GLU A 186 3.24 14.12 7.12
C GLU A 186 4.38 15.12 7.37
N LEU A 187 5.52 14.97 6.69
CA LEU A 187 6.62 15.92 6.79
C LEU A 187 6.31 17.27 6.13
N CYS A 188 5.66 17.26 4.95
CA CYS A 188 5.26 18.47 4.24
C CYS A 188 4.11 19.22 4.92
N LEU A 189 3.26 18.54 5.68
CA LEU A 189 2.16 19.14 6.44
C LEU A 189 2.56 19.54 7.88
N CYS A 190 3.84 19.39 8.26
CA CYS A 190 4.34 19.78 9.58
C CYS A 190 5.01 21.17 9.51
N PRO A 191 4.29 22.27 9.81
CA PRO A 191 4.80 23.63 9.55
C PRO A 191 5.98 24.01 10.44
N VAL A 192 5.99 23.54 11.69
CA VAL A 192 6.98 23.97 12.70
C VAL A 192 8.27 23.16 12.57
N PRO A 193 9.45 23.78 12.36
CA PRO A 193 10.71 23.06 12.12
C PRO A 193 11.15 22.10 13.24
N GLY A 194 10.87 22.44 14.51
CA GLY A 194 11.21 21.60 15.66
C GLY A 194 10.46 20.25 15.65
N PRO A 195 9.12 20.27 15.71
CA PRO A 195 8.29 19.08 15.52
C PRO A 195 8.58 18.32 14.23
N ARG A 196 8.79 19.03 13.11
CA ARG A 196 9.14 18.39 11.83
C ARG A 196 10.44 17.59 11.90
N ALA A 197 11.48 18.10 12.57
CA ALA A 197 12.72 17.37 12.80
C ALA A 197 12.53 16.15 13.73
N GLN A 198 11.62 16.23 14.71
CA GLN A 198 11.27 15.10 15.57
C GLN A 198 10.53 14.00 14.78
N LEU A 199 9.61 14.39 13.90
CA LEU A 199 8.90 13.50 13.00
C LEU A 199 9.86 12.83 12.01
N LEU A 200 10.78 13.58 11.41
CA LEU A 200 11.84 13.04 10.55
C LEU A 200 12.70 12.00 11.29
N ARG A 201 13.12 12.31 12.51
CA ARG A 201 13.83 11.36 13.39
C ARG A 201 13.01 10.10 13.66
N LYS A 202 11.70 10.24 13.83
CA LYS A 202 10.78 9.12 14.08
C LYS A 202 10.69 8.19 12.87
N PHE A 203 10.56 8.72 11.66
CA PHE A 203 10.57 7.91 10.44
C PHE A 203 11.90 7.19 10.19
N ILE A 204 13.04 7.82 10.50
CA ILE A 204 14.34 7.14 10.42
C ILE A 204 14.41 5.95 11.39
N LYS A 205 13.88 6.10 12.61
CA LYS A 205 13.79 5.00 13.59
C LYS A 205 12.78 3.93 13.15
N LEU A 206 11.66 4.32 12.56
CA LEU A 206 10.67 3.42 12.01
C LEU A 206 11.30 2.51 10.95
N ALA A 207 12.04 3.09 9.99
CA ALA A 207 12.77 2.33 8.98
C ALA A 207 13.76 1.33 9.61
N ALA A 208 14.49 1.74 10.65
CA ALA A 208 15.41 0.85 11.36
C ALA A 208 14.67 -0.36 12.00
N HIS A 209 13.52 -0.13 12.64
CA HIS A 209 12.70 -1.20 13.23
C HIS A 209 12.06 -2.12 12.18
N LEU A 210 11.55 -1.57 11.07
CA LEU A 210 11.01 -2.38 9.96
C LEU A 210 12.08 -3.31 9.39
N LYS A 211 13.30 -2.81 9.22
CA LYS A 211 14.46 -3.62 8.80
C LYS A 211 14.82 -4.70 9.83
N GLU A 212 14.80 -4.38 11.12
CA GLU A 212 15.04 -5.33 12.22
C GLU A 212 14.00 -6.46 12.23
N GLN A 213 12.74 -6.13 11.94
CA GLN A 213 11.61 -7.05 11.82
C GLN A 213 11.59 -7.84 10.51
N LYS A 214 12.60 -7.68 9.63
CA LYS A 214 12.66 -8.28 8.29
C LYS A 214 11.47 -7.91 7.40
N ASN A 215 10.80 -6.79 7.66
CA ASN A 215 9.85 -6.17 6.74
C ASN A 215 10.61 -5.21 5.81
N LEU A 216 11.27 -5.78 4.80
CA LEU A 216 12.09 -5.00 3.89
C LEU A 216 11.23 -4.16 2.95
N ASN A 217 10.03 -4.63 2.58
CA ASN A 217 9.11 -3.86 1.72
C ASN A 217 8.81 -2.48 2.31
N SER A 218 8.33 -2.43 3.56
CA SER A 218 7.98 -1.16 4.20
C SER A 218 9.19 -0.35 4.65
N PHE A 219 10.31 -1.02 4.97
CA PHE A 219 11.59 -0.34 5.13
C PHE A 219 11.95 0.49 3.88
N PHE A 220 11.86 -0.12 2.68
CA PHE A 220 12.15 0.58 1.43
C PHE A 220 11.14 1.71 1.16
N ALA A 221 9.84 1.48 1.39
CA ALA A 221 8.82 2.51 1.22
C ALA A 221 9.11 3.75 2.09
N VAL A 222 9.41 3.55 3.39
CA VAL A 222 9.75 4.66 4.29
C VAL A 222 11.03 5.36 3.83
N MET A 223 12.06 4.61 3.45
CA MET A 223 13.33 5.20 2.99
C MET A 223 13.17 5.97 1.67
N PHE A 224 12.31 5.53 0.75
CA PHE A 224 11.97 6.29 -0.45
C PHE A 224 11.16 7.54 -0.14
N GLY A 225 10.25 7.50 0.84
CA GLY A 225 9.56 8.69 1.32
C GLY A 225 10.53 9.73 1.90
N LEU A 226 11.50 9.28 2.69
CA LEU A 226 12.56 10.14 3.24
C LEU A 226 13.51 10.70 2.18
N SER A 227 13.73 9.96 1.09
CA SER A 227 14.62 10.35 -0.01
C SER A 227 13.89 11.12 -1.12
N ASN A 228 12.58 11.34 -0.97
CA ASN A 228 11.78 12.15 -1.89
C ASN A 228 12.38 13.56 -1.97
N SER A 229 12.41 14.15 -3.17
CA SER A 229 13.00 15.48 -3.39
C SER A 229 12.35 16.60 -2.57
N ALA A 230 11.06 16.47 -2.25
CA ALA A 230 10.34 17.39 -1.37
C ALA A 230 10.85 17.31 0.09
N ILE A 231 11.41 16.17 0.51
CA ILE A 231 11.91 15.96 1.87
C ILE A 231 13.41 16.17 1.95
N SER A 232 14.18 15.63 1.00
CA SER A 232 15.64 15.74 0.98
C SER A 232 16.13 17.19 0.89
N ARG A 233 15.32 18.11 0.35
CA ARG A 233 15.64 19.53 0.24
C ARG A 233 15.50 20.34 1.52
N LEU A 234 14.85 19.81 2.56
CA LEU A 234 14.56 20.53 3.82
C LEU A 234 15.81 20.64 4.72
N ALA A 235 16.83 21.36 4.24
CA ALA A 235 18.16 21.43 4.84
C ALA A 235 18.12 21.82 6.33
N HIS A 236 17.30 22.82 6.70
CA HIS A 236 17.20 23.26 8.08
C HIS A 236 16.55 22.21 8.99
N THR A 237 15.66 21.38 8.44
CA THR A 237 15.10 20.22 9.16
C THR A 237 16.15 19.13 9.35
N TRP A 238 16.92 18.80 8.32
CA TRP A 238 17.98 17.78 8.38
C TRP A 238 19.12 18.17 9.33
N GLU A 239 19.50 19.44 9.37
CA GLU A 239 20.55 19.97 10.25
C GLU A 239 20.19 19.86 11.74
N ARG A 240 18.90 19.95 12.07
CA ARG A 240 18.38 19.79 13.45
C ARG A 240 18.48 18.35 13.97
N LEU A 241 18.76 17.36 13.10
CA LEU A 241 18.90 15.98 13.54
C LEU A 241 20.20 15.74 14.32
N PRO A 242 20.15 15.05 15.47
CA PRO A 242 21.35 14.62 16.16
C PRO A 242 22.26 13.80 15.25
N HIS A 243 23.59 13.97 15.38
CA HIS A 243 24.57 13.29 14.53
C HIS A 243 24.38 11.76 14.49
N LYS A 244 24.04 11.13 15.62
CA LYS A 244 23.73 9.69 15.71
C LYS A 244 22.56 9.27 14.79
N VAL A 245 21.55 10.12 14.63
CA VAL A 245 20.38 9.86 13.78
C VAL A 245 20.75 10.01 12.30
N ARG A 246 21.54 11.04 11.95
CA ARG A 246 22.06 11.20 10.58
C ARG A 246 22.92 10.01 10.15
N LYS A 247 23.81 9.53 11.02
CA LYS A 247 24.61 8.32 10.78
C LYS A 247 23.75 7.07 10.60
N LEU A 248 22.65 6.94 11.35
CA LEU A 248 21.68 5.86 11.18
C LEU A 248 21.02 5.94 9.79
N TYR A 249 20.54 7.11 9.38
CA TYR A 249 19.95 7.30 8.05
C TYR A 249 20.91 6.90 6.93
N SER A 250 22.15 7.41 6.93
CA SER A 250 23.17 7.03 5.93
C SER A 250 23.49 5.54 5.97
N ALA A 251 23.46 4.91 7.15
CA ALA A 251 23.68 3.47 7.25
C ALA A 251 22.54 2.64 6.61
N LEU A 252 21.30 3.12 6.72
CA LEU A 252 20.10 2.51 6.11
C LEU A 252 20.06 2.77 4.59
N GLU A 253 20.40 3.98 4.15
CA GLU A 253 20.41 4.40 2.74
C GLU A 253 21.30 3.50 1.87
N ARG A 254 22.39 2.95 2.41
CA ARG A 254 23.24 1.99 1.68
C ARG A 254 22.49 0.76 1.14
N LEU A 255 21.36 0.36 1.73
CA LEU A 255 20.55 -0.73 1.18
C LEU A 255 19.81 -0.33 -0.10
N LEU A 256 19.62 0.96 -0.35
CA LEU A 256 18.90 1.49 -1.52
C LEU A 256 19.77 1.57 -2.77
N ASP A 257 21.09 1.38 -2.65
CA ASP A 257 22.03 1.49 -3.75
C ASP A 257 21.63 0.59 -4.94
N PRO A 258 21.28 1.17 -6.12
CA PRO A 258 20.90 0.41 -7.30
C PRO A 258 22.08 -0.24 -8.02
N SER A 259 23.32 0.13 -7.65
CA SER A 259 24.54 -0.33 -8.31
C SER A 259 24.63 -1.86 -8.34
N TRP A 260 25.14 -2.38 -9.47
CA TRP A 260 25.31 -3.82 -9.70
C TRP A 260 24.01 -4.61 -9.48
N ASN A 261 22.89 -4.06 -9.97
CA ASN A 261 21.55 -4.63 -9.81
C ASN A 261 21.16 -4.84 -8.34
N HIS A 262 21.23 -3.77 -7.54
CA HIS A 262 20.88 -3.79 -6.11
C HIS A 262 21.69 -4.82 -5.30
N ARG A 263 23.00 -4.93 -5.58
CA ARG A 263 23.87 -5.95 -4.97
C ARG A 263 23.84 -5.95 -3.45
N VAL A 264 23.84 -4.76 -2.82
CA VAL A 264 23.84 -4.63 -1.35
C VAL A 264 22.57 -5.23 -0.75
N TYR A 265 21.40 -4.90 -1.31
CA TYR A 265 20.13 -5.47 -0.90
C TYR A 265 20.10 -6.99 -1.11
N ARG A 266 20.48 -7.46 -2.29
CA ARG A 266 20.44 -8.91 -2.62
C ARG A 266 21.30 -9.72 -1.67
N LEU A 267 22.53 -9.27 -1.40
CA LEU A 267 23.43 -9.93 -0.42
C LEU A 267 22.90 -9.87 1.02
N ALA A 268 22.17 -8.81 1.38
CA ALA A 268 21.50 -8.73 2.67
C ALA A 268 20.36 -9.75 2.76
N LEU A 269 19.53 -9.86 1.72
CA LEU A 269 18.41 -10.79 1.67
C LEU A 269 18.87 -12.25 1.80
N THR A 270 19.97 -12.65 1.13
CA THR A 270 20.51 -14.03 1.24
C THR A 270 21.00 -14.40 2.64
N LYS A 271 21.30 -13.41 3.49
CA LYS A 271 21.75 -13.62 4.87
C LYS A 271 20.59 -13.71 5.87
N LEU A 272 19.37 -13.37 5.45
CA LEU A 272 18.20 -13.44 6.31
C LEU A 272 17.57 -14.82 6.21
N SER A 273 17.24 -15.41 7.36
CA SER A 273 16.34 -16.55 7.41
C SER A 273 14.88 -16.09 7.29
N PRO A 274 14.02 -16.82 6.58
CA PRO A 274 12.57 -16.65 6.66
C PRO A 274 12.05 -16.75 8.11
N PRO A 275 10.93 -16.09 8.46
CA PRO A 275 10.07 -15.29 7.57
C PRO A 275 10.64 -13.88 7.27
N VAL A 276 10.40 -13.38 6.06
CA VAL A 276 10.84 -12.05 5.56
C VAL A 276 9.84 -11.51 4.55
N ILE A 277 9.52 -10.22 4.59
CA ILE A 277 8.78 -9.54 3.51
C ILE A 277 9.82 -8.89 2.58
N PRO A 278 10.02 -9.39 1.35
CA PRO A 278 11.04 -8.87 0.44
C PRO A 278 10.62 -7.52 -0.16
N PHE A 279 11.56 -6.82 -0.79
CA PHE A 279 11.29 -5.62 -1.57
C PHE A 279 10.59 -6.04 -2.88
N MET A 280 9.26 -6.11 -2.83
CA MET A 280 8.43 -6.66 -3.91
C MET A 280 8.59 -5.94 -5.25
N PRO A 281 8.73 -4.60 -5.32
CA PRO A 281 9.03 -3.92 -6.59
C PRO A 281 10.25 -4.47 -7.34
N LEU A 282 11.33 -4.84 -6.64
CA LEU A 282 12.50 -5.42 -7.28
C LEU A 282 12.26 -6.86 -7.76
N LEU A 283 11.48 -7.65 -7.02
CA LEU A 283 11.07 -8.99 -7.47
C LEU A 283 10.23 -8.91 -8.75
N LEU A 284 9.25 -8.01 -8.80
CA LEU A 284 8.43 -7.81 -10.00
C LEU A 284 9.27 -7.30 -11.16
N LYS A 285 10.20 -6.35 -10.93
CA LYS A 285 11.16 -5.89 -11.96
C LYS A 285 11.96 -7.06 -12.53
N ASP A 286 12.48 -7.95 -11.69
CA ASP A 286 13.22 -9.14 -12.13
C ASP A 286 12.33 -10.04 -13.02
N MET A 287 11.09 -10.28 -12.61
CA MET A 287 10.16 -11.10 -13.39
C MET A 287 9.79 -10.46 -14.74
N THR A 288 9.53 -9.14 -14.76
CA THR A 288 9.30 -8.38 -16.01
C THR A 288 10.49 -8.52 -16.95
N PHE A 289 11.72 -8.34 -16.44
CA PHE A 289 12.93 -8.47 -17.25
C PHE A 289 13.13 -9.89 -17.81
N ILE A 290 12.79 -10.92 -17.03
CA ILE A 290 12.78 -12.31 -17.52
C ILE A 290 11.74 -12.47 -18.64
N HIS A 291 10.55 -11.89 -18.48
CA HIS A 291 9.47 -12.01 -19.45
C HIS A 291 9.81 -11.33 -20.78
N GLU A 292 10.30 -10.10 -20.73
CA GLU A 292 10.64 -9.28 -21.89
C GLU A 292 11.93 -9.75 -22.58
N GLY A 293 12.92 -10.20 -21.81
CA GLY A 293 14.22 -10.63 -22.33
C GLY A 293 14.25 -12.05 -22.90
N ASN A 294 13.18 -12.84 -22.76
CA ASN A 294 13.14 -14.23 -23.21
C ASN A 294 11.86 -14.53 -23.97
N HIS A 295 11.93 -15.04 -25.20
CA HIS A 295 10.74 -15.44 -25.95
C HIS A 295 10.05 -16.66 -25.28
N THR A 296 8.71 -16.62 -25.23
CA THR A 296 7.91 -17.73 -24.69
C THR A 296 7.93 -18.96 -25.60
N LEU A 297 8.00 -18.74 -26.91
CA LEU A 297 8.14 -19.78 -27.93
C LEU A 297 9.47 -19.60 -28.66
N VAL A 298 10.21 -20.69 -28.84
CA VAL A 298 11.43 -20.77 -29.65
C VAL A 298 11.24 -21.95 -30.60
N GLU A 299 11.33 -21.70 -31.91
CA GLU A 299 11.10 -22.73 -32.94
C GLU A 299 9.73 -23.45 -32.78
N ASN A 300 8.69 -22.69 -32.44
CA ASN A 300 7.34 -23.19 -32.13
C ASN A 300 7.24 -24.14 -30.93
N LEU A 301 8.29 -24.27 -30.13
CA LEU A 301 8.31 -25.03 -28.88
C LEU A 301 8.31 -24.10 -27.67
N ILE A 302 7.73 -24.56 -26.56
CA ILE A 302 7.72 -23.81 -25.29
C ILE A 302 9.16 -23.67 -24.77
N ASN A 303 9.59 -22.43 -24.54
CA ASN A 303 10.87 -22.14 -23.91
C ASN A 303 10.82 -22.48 -22.41
N PHE A 304 11.15 -23.72 -22.06
CA PHE A 304 11.12 -24.18 -20.68
C PHE A 304 12.19 -23.53 -19.80
N GLU A 305 13.25 -22.95 -20.39
CA GLU A 305 14.24 -22.19 -19.62
C GLU A 305 13.64 -20.89 -19.08
N LYS A 306 12.89 -20.15 -19.92
CA LYS A 306 12.08 -19.00 -19.45
C LYS A 306 11.14 -19.42 -18.32
N MET A 307 10.44 -20.55 -18.47
CA MET A 307 9.52 -21.06 -17.44
C MET A 307 10.25 -21.36 -16.12
N ARG A 308 11.45 -21.95 -16.18
CA ARG A 308 12.28 -22.20 -14.99
C ARG A 308 12.73 -20.91 -14.32
N MET A 309 13.11 -19.89 -15.08
CA MET A 309 13.50 -18.57 -14.55
C MET A 309 12.33 -17.91 -13.82
N MET A 310 11.13 -17.87 -14.44
CA MET A 310 9.91 -17.36 -13.81
C MET A 310 9.57 -18.14 -12.52
N ALA A 311 9.65 -19.47 -12.56
CA ALA A 311 9.35 -20.31 -11.40
C ALA A 311 10.34 -20.10 -10.24
N ARG A 312 11.61 -19.74 -10.50
CA ARG A 312 12.58 -19.40 -9.44
C ARG A 312 12.15 -18.14 -8.68
N ALA A 313 11.71 -17.11 -9.40
CA ALA A 313 11.20 -15.88 -8.79
C ALA A 313 9.95 -16.14 -7.93
N VAL A 314 9.01 -16.96 -8.43
CA VAL A 314 7.82 -17.36 -7.68
C VAL A 314 8.16 -18.20 -6.44
N ARG A 315 9.12 -19.13 -6.53
CA ARG A 315 9.57 -19.92 -5.37
C ARG A 315 10.21 -19.05 -4.28
N MET A 316 10.83 -17.94 -4.64
CA MET A 316 11.35 -16.98 -3.66
C MET A 316 10.23 -16.44 -2.76
N LEU A 317 9.06 -16.13 -3.33
CA LEU A 317 7.88 -15.70 -2.56
C LEU A 317 7.49 -16.72 -1.49
N HIS A 318 7.45 -18.00 -1.86
CA HIS A 318 7.14 -19.09 -0.93
C HIS A 318 8.21 -19.23 0.16
N HIS A 319 9.49 -19.18 -0.22
CA HIS A 319 10.59 -19.24 0.73
C HIS A 319 10.50 -18.09 1.75
N CYS A 320 10.22 -16.87 1.31
CA CYS A 320 10.07 -15.70 2.17
C CYS A 320 8.96 -15.85 3.23
N ARG A 321 7.88 -16.57 2.92
CA ARG A 321 6.75 -16.84 3.84
C ARG A 321 6.97 -18.05 4.75
N SER A 322 7.96 -18.90 4.43
CA SER A 322 8.20 -20.10 5.22
C SER A 322 8.63 -19.73 6.64
N HIS A 323 8.10 -20.45 7.62
CA HIS A 323 8.60 -20.36 8.99
C HIS A 323 9.72 -21.39 9.12
N SER A 324 10.86 -21.00 9.71
CA SER A 324 11.86 -21.99 10.10
C SER A 324 11.26 -22.89 11.17
N ASN A 325 11.05 -24.17 10.86
CA ASN A 325 10.81 -25.22 11.86
C ASN A 325 12.11 -25.46 12.64
N VAL A 326 12.56 -24.49 13.44
CA VAL A 326 13.51 -24.79 14.50
C VAL A 326 12.68 -25.46 15.59
N PRO A 327 12.95 -26.72 15.98
CA PRO A 327 12.30 -27.31 17.13
C PRO A 327 12.52 -26.38 18.32
N LEU A 328 11.44 -25.79 18.83
CA LEU A 328 11.49 -25.08 20.09
C LEU A 328 12.04 -26.06 21.11
N SER A 329 13.16 -25.73 21.77
CA SER A 329 13.63 -26.52 22.90
C SER A 329 12.45 -26.73 23.87
N PRO A 330 12.28 -27.93 24.43
CA PRO A 330 11.09 -28.33 25.21
C PRO A 330 10.90 -27.55 26.54
N LEU A 331 11.58 -26.44 26.75
CA LEU A 331 11.50 -25.59 27.95
C LEU A 331 10.67 -24.30 27.76
N ARG A 332 9.97 -24.14 26.64
CA ARG A 332 8.98 -23.04 26.47
C ARG A 332 7.57 -23.55 26.19
N SER A 333 7.04 -24.33 27.13
CA SER A 333 5.60 -24.51 27.29
C SER A 333 5.13 -23.75 28.53
N ARG A 334 4.69 -22.50 28.35
CA ARG A 334 3.63 -21.94 29.20
C ARG A 334 2.62 -21.26 28.31
N VAL A 335 1.61 -22.04 27.96
CA VAL A 335 0.29 -21.57 27.59
C VAL A 335 -0.24 -20.81 28.81
N SER A 336 -0.41 -19.49 28.70
CA SER A 336 -1.25 -18.74 29.64
C SER A 336 -2.70 -18.93 29.21
N HIS A 337 -3.34 -19.98 29.72
CA HIS A 337 -4.79 -20.05 29.78
C HIS A 337 -5.28 -18.87 30.63
N LEU A 338 -5.95 -17.91 30.00
CA LEU A 338 -6.79 -16.96 30.73
C LEU A 338 -8.06 -17.72 31.12
N HIS A 339 -8.13 -18.08 32.40
CA HIS A 339 -9.35 -18.52 33.06
C HIS A 339 -10.15 -17.27 33.43
N GLU A 340 -11.38 -17.17 32.95
CA GLU A 340 -12.38 -16.25 33.47
C GLU A 340 -12.64 -16.55 34.95
N ASP A 341 -12.51 -15.57 35.84
CA ASP A 341 -13.43 -15.48 36.99
C ASP A 341 -13.44 -14.10 37.64
N SER A 342 -14.62 -13.48 37.57
CA SER A 342 -15.40 -12.87 38.65
C SER A 342 -14.70 -12.00 39.72
N GLN A 343 -14.98 -10.70 39.63
CA GLN A 343 -15.16 -9.69 40.71
C GLN A 343 -14.35 -9.82 42.01
N ALA A 344 -13.42 -8.88 42.23
CA ALA A 344 -13.22 -8.27 43.54
C ALA A 344 -12.62 -6.86 43.39
N ALA A 345 -13.44 -5.85 43.67
CA ALA A 345 -13.03 -4.46 43.76
C ALA A 345 -12.03 -4.26 44.91
N ARG A 346 -10.85 -3.69 44.60
CA ARG A 346 -10.03 -2.98 45.59
C ARG A 346 -9.67 -1.62 45.02
N VAL A 347 -10.34 -0.62 45.58
CA VAL A 347 -10.13 0.81 45.37
C VAL A 347 -8.68 1.15 45.73
N SER A 348 -7.93 1.71 44.78
CA SER A 348 -6.65 2.35 45.04
C SER A 348 -6.71 3.77 44.47
N THR A 349 -6.64 4.73 45.37
CA THR A 349 -6.77 6.17 45.15
C THR A 349 -5.44 6.76 44.68
N CYS A 350 -5.36 7.16 43.40
CA CYS A 350 -4.38 8.14 42.93
C CYS A 350 -5.00 9.08 41.88
N SER A 351 -5.36 10.27 42.37
CA SER A 351 -5.46 11.58 41.70
C SER A 351 -5.76 11.66 40.20
N GLU A 352 -6.98 12.14 39.92
CA GLU A 352 -7.43 12.67 38.64
C GLU A 352 -6.69 13.97 38.28
N GLN A 353 -5.82 13.93 37.27
CA GLN A 353 -5.48 15.09 36.45
C GLN A 353 -5.44 14.66 34.98
N SER A 354 -6.61 14.79 34.35
CA SER A 354 -6.86 15.16 32.95
C SER A 354 -5.75 14.89 31.92
N LEU A 355 -5.67 13.65 31.44
CA LEU A 355 -5.11 13.35 30.12
C LEU A 355 -6.26 12.86 29.23
N SER A 356 -6.52 13.59 28.14
CA SER A 356 -7.44 13.18 27.08
C SER A 356 -6.99 11.83 26.51
N THR A 357 -7.65 10.76 26.94
CA THR A 357 -7.41 9.38 26.54
C THR A 357 -8.08 9.13 25.19
N ARG A 358 -7.41 9.46 24.08
CA ARG A 358 -7.71 8.77 22.81
C ARG A 358 -7.37 7.30 22.98
N SER A 359 -8.32 6.40 22.73
CA SER A 359 -8.11 4.96 22.93
C SER A 359 -7.03 4.44 21.97
N PRO A 360 -6.21 3.46 22.35
CA PRO A 360 -5.25 2.82 21.45
C PRO A 360 -5.90 2.39 20.14
N ALA A 361 -7.14 1.86 20.18
CA ALA A 361 -7.89 1.44 19.00
C ALA A 361 -8.12 2.57 17.97
N SER A 362 -8.35 3.81 18.40
CA SER A 362 -8.50 4.96 17.49
C SER A 362 -7.18 5.33 16.79
N THR A 363 -6.06 5.16 17.48
CA THR A 363 -4.73 5.40 16.91
C THR A 363 -4.32 4.25 15.99
N TRP A 364 -4.83 3.04 16.22
CA TRP A 364 -4.59 1.87 15.38
C TRP A 364 -5.43 1.85 14.10
N ALA A 365 -6.68 2.31 14.15
CA ALA A 365 -7.51 2.51 12.95
C ALA A 365 -6.82 3.47 11.96
N TYR A 366 -6.10 4.46 12.46
CA TYR A 366 -5.35 5.42 11.63
C TYR A 366 -4.24 4.74 10.80
N VAL A 367 -3.48 3.79 11.35
CA VAL A 367 -2.39 3.09 10.63
C VAL A 367 -2.90 2.20 9.48
N GLN A 368 -4.19 1.81 9.55
CA GLN A 368 -4.85 0.99 8.54
C GLN A 368 -5.46 1.80 7.38
N GLN A 369 -5.59 3.12 7.53
CA GLN A 369 -6.20 4.00 6.52
C GLN A 369 -5.37 5.29 6.39
N LEU A 370 -4.20 5.20 5.77
CA LEU A 370 -3.33 6.35 5.61
C LEU A 370 -3.91 7.26 4.51
N LYS A 371 -4.18 8.52 4.86
CA LYS A 371 -4.51 9.55 3.86
C LYS A 371 -3.22 10.23 3.42
N VAL A 372 -3.01 10.33 2.12
CA VAL A 372 -1.74 10.79 1.55
C VAL A 372 -1.95 11.77 0.40
N ILE A 373 -0.97 12.65 0.20
CA ILE A 373 -0.82 13.47 -1.01
C ILE A 373 0.14 12.70 -1.92
N ASP A 374 -0.35 12.17 -3.04
CA ASP A 374 0.45 11.48 -4.06
C ASP A 374 0.86 12.39 -5.24
N ASN A 375 0.32 13.62 -5.29
CA ASN A 375 0.73 14.64 -6.26
C ASN A 375 2.10 15.23 -5.90
N GLN A 376 3.14 14.83 -6.63
CA GLN A 376 4.52 15.29 -6.39
C GLN A 376 4.68 16.82 -6.58
N ARG A 377 3.91 17.46 -7.45
CA ARG A 377 3.96 18.93 -7.62
C ARG A 377 3.48 19.62 -6.35
N GLU A 378 2.42 19.11 -5.75
CA GLU A 378 1.87 19.63 -4.50
C GLU A 378 2.83 19.42 -3.32
N LEU A 379 3.38 18.22 -3.16
CA LEU A 379 4.42 17.97 -2.14
C LEU A 379 5.63 18.91 -2.31
N SER A 380 6.04 19.18 -3.55
CA SER A 380 7.14 20.10 -3.85
C SER A 380 6.78 21.55 -3.51
N ARG A 381 5.53 21.96 -3.76
CA ARG A 381 5.01 23.28 -3.40
C ARG A 381 5.03 23.48 -1.88
N LEU A 382 4.42 22.55 -1.13
CA LEU A 382 4.39 22.56 0.33
C LEU A 382 5.80 22.62 0.91
N SER A 383 6.72 21.78 0.41
CA SER A 383 8.12 21.80 0.85
C SER A 383 8.80 23.16 0.68
N ARG A 384 8.58 23.85 -0.44
CA ARG A 384 9.14 25.20 -0.69
C ARG A 384 8.54 26.25 0.24
N GLU A 385 7.28 26.10 0.63
CA GLU A 385 6.65 26.99 1.60
C GLU A 385 7.21 26.78 3.02
N LEU A 386 7.59 25.54 3.36
CA LEU A 386 8.23 25.24 4.65
C LEU A 386 9.66 25.80 4.73
N GLU A 387 10.43 25.66 3.66
CA GLU A 387 11.83 26.10 3.55
C GLU A 387 12.09 26.65 2.14
N PRO A 388 11.95 27.98 1.94
CA PRO A 388 12.09 28.64 0.63
C PRO A 388 13.43 28.39 -0.07
#